data_AF-A0A0D8XUB8-F1
#
_entry.id   AF-A0A0D8XUB8-F1
#
_cell.length_a   1.000
_cell.length_b   1.000
_cell.length_c   1.000
_cell.angle_alpha   90.00
_cell.angle_beta   90.00
_cell.angle_gamma   90.00
#
_symmetry.space_group_name_H-M   'P 1'
#
loop_
_entity.id
_entity.type
_entity.pdbx_description
1 polymer ?
#
loop_
_entity_poly.entity_id
_entity_poly.type
_entity_poly.pdbx_seq_one_letter_code
_entity_poly.pdbx_strand_id
1 'polypeptide(L)'
;MPSLFRRDFYLFLSDNSIIDYQYAGAVDQSVVENRVDFRETVVAKMCSNITSVCYGVYDRKVTQEKYSASVWVFTASGFLHSICSGQKEIVERHLLVEGFSDESDSVIRLISPEGESFDTSDTRIWSIDHYDIRSENVAGMLVAPFLLSSLSLDLQNIGRTVLEIGLGGGSFSMALHKIQPNVNITVVEIDPVVLSIAQEWFGVTNSRNHHIIIDDGLNFIKDSVTKSM
;
A
#
# COMPACT_ATOMS: atom_id res chain seq x y z
N MET A 1 52.79 8.13 -24.96
CA MET A 1 52.07 8.80 -23.87
C MET A 1 51.70 10.21 -24.31
N PRO A 2 50.41 10.50 -24.50
CA PRO A 2 49.89 11.87 -24.35
C PRO A 2 48.76 11.90 -23.30
N SER A 3 48.83 12.88 -22.40
CA SER A 3 47.79 13.21 -21.42
C SER A 3 46.64 13.94 -22.13
N LEU A 4 45.50 13.27 -22.27
CA LEU A 4 44.25 13.85 -22.75
C LEU A 4 43.59 14.64 -21.61
N PHE A 5 43.70 15.96 -21.66
CA PHE A 5 42.84 16.88 -20.91
C PHE A 5 41.39 16.72 -21.42
N ARG A 6 40.55 16.00 -20.68
CA ARG A 6 39.10 16.00 -20.89
C ARG A 6 38.55 17.31 -20.32
N ARG A 7 38.05 18.19 -21.19
CA ARG A 7 37.25 19.34 -20.78
C ARG A 7 35.82 18.87 -20.63
N ASP A 8 35.37 18.70 -19.41
CA ASP A 8 33.95 18.49 -19.11
C ASP A 8 33.25 19.85 -19.26
N PHE A 9 32.32 19.93 -20.22
CA PHE A 9 31.45 21.09 -20.41
C PHE A 9 30.22 20.90 -19.53
N TYR A 10 30.02 21.78 -18.55
CA TYR A 10 28.79 21.83 -17.76
C TYR A 10 27.84 22.86 -18.37
N LEU A 11 26.76 22.38 -18.96
CA LEU A 11 25.60 23.20 -19.34
C LEU A 11 24.66 23.27 -18.13
N PHE A 12 24.64 24.41 -17.45
CA PHE A 12 23.59 24.71 -16.47
C PHE A 12 22.38 25.25 -17.22
N LEU A 13 21.38 24.39 -17.42
CA LEU A 13 20.02 24.82 -17.76
C LEU A 13 19.20 24.75 -16.47
N SER A 14 18.67 25.90 -16.08
CA SER A 14 17.70 26.03 -15.01
C SER A 14 16.42 25.31 -15.43
N ASP A 15 16.31 24.05 -15.05
CA ASP A 15 15.08 23.31 -14.71
C ASP A 15 15.54 21.89 -14.37
N ASN A 16 15.59 21.59 -13.07
CA ASN A 16 16.25 20.41 -12.49
C ASN A 16 15.66 19.10 -13.02
N SER A 17 16.35 18.46 -13.96
CA SER A 17 16.35 17.01 -14.12
C SER A 17 17.80 16.54 -14.22
N ILE A 18 18.29 15.89 -13.15
CA ILE A 18 19.58 15.21 -13.17
C ILE A 18 19.32 13.86 -13.84
N ILE A 19 19.58 13.78 -15.15
CA ILE A 19 19.60 12.48 -15.84
C ILE A 19 20.93 11.81 -15.49
N ASP A 20 20.86 10.88 -14.55
CA ASP A 20 21.99 10.06 -14.20
C ASP A 20 22.20 8.97 -15.26
N TYR A 21 23.14 9.20 -16.17
CA TYR A 21 23.44 8.30 -17.29
C TYR A 21 23.94 6.93 -16.86
N GLN A 22 24.25 6.69 -15.57
CA GLN A 22 24.61 5.35 -15.09
C GLN A 22 23.43 4.37 -15.08
N TYR A 23 22.19 4.86 -15.16
CA TYR A 23 20.97 4.05 -15.21
C TYR A 23 20.35 3.96 -16.61
N ALA A 24 20.95 4.60 -17.62
CA ALA A 24 20.48 4.54 -19.00
C ALA A 24 20.59 3.09 -19.53
N GLY A 25 19.48 2.36 -19.50
CA GLY A 25 19.38 0.94 -19.89
C GLY A 25 19.41 -0.07 -18.74
N ALA A 26 19.44 0.37 -17.48
CA ALA A 26 19.42 -0.51 -16.31
C ALA A 26 18.01 -1.00 -15.91
N VAL A 27 16.97 -0.27 -16.32
CA VAL A 27 15.56 -0.54 -16.01
C VAL A 27 14.70 -0.23 -17.25
N ASP A 28 13.58 -0.93 -17.42
CA ASP A 28 12.62 -0.69 -18.50
C ASP A 28 12.12 0.77 -18.52
N GLN A 29 11.97 1.35 -19.71
CA GLN A 29 11.59 2.76 -19.87
C GLN A 29 10.24 3.09 -19.22
N SER A 30 9.30 2.14 -19.18
CA SER A 30 7.99 2.33 -18.55
C SER A 30 8.08 2.53 -17.03
N VAL A 31 9.13 2.03 -16.38
CA VAL A 31 9.37 2.22 -14.94
C VAL A 31 9.97 3.60 -14.68
N VAL A 32 10.81 4.11 -15.57
CA VAL A 32 11.48 5.41 -15.42
C VAL A 32 10.51 6.57 -15.68
N GLU A 33 9.63 6.46 -16.67
CA GLU A 33 8.67 7.51 -17.04
C GLU A 33 7.67 7.85 -15.93
N ASN A 34 7.41 6.91 -15.01
CA ASN A 34 6.43 7.07 -13.94
C ASN A 34 7.04 7.54 -12.59
N ARG A 35 8.36 7.76 -12.52
CA ARG A 35 9.04 8.25 -11.32
C ARG A 35 8.82 9.75 -11.14
N VAL A 36 8.33 10.15 -9.97
CA VAL A 36 8.28 11.55 -9.55
C VAL A 36 9.63 11.96 -8.95
N ASP A 37 10.21 11.07 -8.15
CA ASP A 37 11.59 11.15 -7.65
C ASP A 37 12.15 9.73 -7.37
N PHE A 38 13.36 9.62 -6.82
CA PHE A 38 13.98 8.31 -6.49
C PHE A 38 13.28 7.54 -5.36
N ARG A 39 12.22 8.09 -4.76
CA ARG A 39 11.47 7.51 -3.64
C ARG A 39 9.98 7.40 -3.92
N GLU A 40 9.47 7.93 -5.02
CA GLU A 40 8.05 7.95 -5.33
C GLU A 40 7.78 7.63 -6.81
N THR A 41 6.80 6.77 -7.04
CA THR A 41 6.29 6.41 -8.38
C THR A 41 4.80 6.66 -8.44
N VAL A 42 4.30 7.30 -9.49
CA VAL A 42 2.86 7.37 -9.76
C VAL A 42 2.39 6.05 -10.35
N VAL A 43 1.42 5.41 -9.70
CA VAL A 43 0.81 4.16 -10.16
C VAL A 43 -0.39 4.45 -11.05
N ALA A 44 -1.29 5.31 -10.59
CA ALA A 44 -2.52 5.64 -11.29
C ALA A 44 -3.04 7.01 -10.87
N LYS A 45 -3.80 7.65 -11.76
CA LYS A 45 -4.63 8.82 -11.45
C LYS A 45 -6.01 8.60 -12.06
N MET A 46 -7.05 8.77 -11.27
CA MET A 46 -8.42 8.48 -11.68
C MET A 46 -9.35 9.53 -11.06
N CYS A 47 -10.30 10.04 -11.85
CA CYS A 47 -11.27 11.01 -11.37
C CYS A 47 -12.65 10.39 -11.28
N SER A 48 -13.38 10.78 -10.24
CA SER A 48 -14.77 10.40 -10.04
C SER A 48 -15.64 10.79 -11.24
N ASN A 49 -16.58 9.93 -11.58
CA ASN A 49 -17.62 10.25 -12.57
C ASN A 49 -18.86 10.89 -11.94
N ILE A 50 -18.95 10.90 -10.60
CA ILE A 50 -20.12 11.36 -9.85
C ILE A 50 -19.82 12.53 -8.91
N THR A 51 -18.54 12.78 -8.61
CA THR A 51 -18.07 13.93 -7.84
C THR A 51 -17.00 14.71 -8.62
N SER A 52 -16.58 15.86 -8.11
CA SER A 52 -15.45 16.63 -8.65
C SER A 52 -14.10 16.17 -8.09
N VAL A 53 -14.03 15.01 -7.44
CA VAL A 53 -12.84 14.52 -6.75
C VAL A 53 -11.99 13.68 -7.69
N CYS A 54 -10.67 13.89 -7.65
CA CYS A 54 -9.69 13.04 -8.31
C CYS A 54 -8.82 12.36 -7.26
N TYR A 55 -8.36 11.16 -7.59
CA TYR A 55 -7.58 10.29 -6.74
C TYR A 55 -6.25 9.97 -7.44
N GLY A 56 -5.19 9.89 -6.66
CA GLY A 56 -3.89 9.41 -7.14
C GLY A 56 -3.38 8.25 -6.27
N VAL A 57 -2.79 7.27 -6.93
CA VAL A 57 -2.14 6.13 -6.30
C VAL A 57 -0.64 6.27 -6.48
N TYR A 58 0.10 6.22 -5.38
CA TYR A 58 1.54 6.45 -5.37
C TYR A 58 2.25 5.39 -4.55
N ASP A 59 3.35 4.87 -5.07
CA ASP A 59 4.22 3.96 -4.33
C ASP A 59 5.42 4.73 -3.81
N ARG A 60 5.64 4.67 -2.50
CA ARG A 60 6.69 5.40 -1.79
C ARG A 60 7.66 4.46 -1.09
N LYS A 61 8.95 4.66 -1.34
CA LYS A 61 10.04 3.99 -0.63
C LYS A 61 10.27 4.65 0.73
N VAL A 62 9.82 3.97 1.78
CA VAL A 62 10.07 4.34 3.17
C VAL A 62 11.35 3.64 3.63
N THR A 63 12.36 4.43 4.01
CA THR A 63 13.69 3.90 4.36
C THR A 63 13.83 3.74 5.88
N GLN A 64 13.75 2.50 6.42
CA GLN A 64 14.25 2.02 7.74
C GLN A 64 13.82 0.54 7.93
N GLU A 65 14.51 -0.38 8.62
CA GLU A 65 15.54 -0.39 9.68
C GLU A 65 16.80 -1.17 9.25
N LYS A 66 17.97 -0.83 9.82
CA LYS A 66 19.15 -1.72 9.76
C LYS A 66 18.87 -2.93 10.62
N TYR A 67 18.70 -4.10 10.02
CA TYR A 67 18.67 -5.35 10.77
C TYR A 67 20.08 -5.94 10.81
N SER A 68 20.40 -6.61 11.91
CA SER A 68 21.65 -7.35 12.07
C SER A 68 21.33 -8.72 12.65
N ALA A 69 21.49 -9.76 11.85
CA ALA A 69 21.27 -11.14 12.26
C ALA A 69 22.62 -11.81 12.54
N SER A 70 22.75 -12.38 13.74
CA SER A 70 23.88 -13.27 14.06
C SER A 70 23.55 -14.68 13.58
N VAL A 71 24.32 -15.15 12.59
CA VAL A 71 24.22 -16.51 12.08
C VAL A 71 25.43 -17.30 12.59
N TRP A 72 25.15 -18.42 13.22
CA TRP A 72 26.15 -19.37 13.62
C TRP A 72 26.19 -20.52 12.64
N VAL A 73 27.32 -20.66 11.92
CA VAL A 73 27.52 -21.74 10.96
C VAL A 73 28.35 -22.84 11.63
N PHE A 74 27.78 -24.03 11.75
CA PHE A 74 28.49 -25.20 12.23
C PHE A 74 29.28 -25.83 11.09
N THR A 75 30.61 -25.89 11.24
CA THR A 75 31.50 -26.58 10.29
C THR A 75 32.19 -27.74 11.00
N ALA A 76 32.72 -28.72 10.25
CA ALA A 76 33.46 -29.85 10.80
C ALA A 76 34.70 -29.42 11.62
N SER A 77 35.18 -28.20 11.41
CA SER A 77 36.34 -27.58 12.06
C SER A 77 36.00 -26.61 13.20
N GLY A 78 34.72 -26.48 13.56
CA GLY A 78 34.27 -25.59 14.63
C GLY A 78 33.21 -24.59 14.19
N PHE A 79 33.07 -23.52 14.97
CA PHE A 79 31.96 -22.58 14.91
C PHE A 79 32.36 -21.27 14.25
N LEU A 80 31.62 -20.86 13.21
CA LEU A 80 31.79 -19.57 12.56
C LEU A 80 30.66 -18.62 12.99
N HIS A 81 31.02 -17.49 13.59
CA HIS A 81 30.11 -16.35 13.77
C HIS A 81 30.09 -15.53 12.49
N SER A 82 28.93 -15.34 11.88
CA SER A 82 28.72 -14.32 10.87
C SER A 82 27.65 -13.34 11.33
N ILE A 83 27.91 -12.05 11.14
CA ILE A 83 26.92 -11.00 11.36
C ILE A 83 26.45 -10.56 9.98
N CYS A 84 25.20 -10.86 9.65
CA CYS A 84 24.55 -10.39 8.43
C CYS A 84 23.80 -9.11 8.77
N SER A 85 24.35 -7.96 8.37
CA SER A 85 23.63 -6.68 8.46
C SER A 85 23.02 -6.31 7.10
N GLY A 86 21.75 -5.94 7.08
CA GLY A 86 21.05 -5.52 5.87
C GLY A 86 20.13 -4.32 6.13
N GLN A 87 19.79 -3.60 5.06
CA GLN A 87 18.69 -2.64 5.07
C GLN A 87 17.54 -3.28 4.32
N LYS A 88 16.41 -3.49 5.00
CA LYS A 88 15.18 -3.90 4.34
C LYS A 88 14.48 -2.62 3.89
N GLU A 89 14.34 -2.42 2.59
CA GLU A 89 13.47 -1.36 2.09
C GLU A 89 12.01 -1.71 2.35
N ILE A 90 11.22 -0.70 2.68
CA ILE A 90 9.78 -0.81 2.84
C ILE A 90 9.18 0.07 1.76
N VAL A 91 8.20 -0.46 1.05
CA VAL A 91 7.45 0.30 0.05
C VAL A 91 5.99 0.32 0.47
N GLU A 92 5.44 1.51 0.49
CA GLU A 92 4.05 1.78 0.85
C GLU A 92 3.30 2.29 -0.37
N ARG A 93 2.08 1.81 -0.56
CA ARG A 93 1.15 2.34 -1.56
C ARG A 93 0.15 3.25 -0.88
N HIS A 94 0.05 4.47 -1.40
CA HIS A 94 -0.77 5.56 -0.87
C HIS A 94 -1.92 5.86 -1.83
N LEU A 95 -3.13 5.93 -1.29
CA LEU A 95 -4.27 6.56 -1.92
C LEU A 95 -4.30 8.02 -1.45
N LEU A 96 -4.23 8.95 -2.39
CA LEU A 96 -4.31 10.38 -2.13
C LEU A 96 -5.55 10.95 -2.83
N VAL A 97 -6.19 11.91 -2.18
CA VAL A 97 -7.21 12.75 -2.79
C VAL A 97 -6.54 14.01 -3.32
N GLU A 98 -6.70 14.31 -4.61
CA GLU A 98 -6.11 15.52 -5.20
C GLU A 98 -6.69 16.77 -4.53
N GLY A 99 -5.81 17.69 -4.12
CA GLY A 99 -6.15 18.85 -3.29
C GLY A 99 -5.95 18.64 -1.78
N PHE A 100 -5.76 17.39 -1.33
CA PHE A 100 -5.42 17.01 0.05
C PHE A 100 -4.18 16.10 0.08
N SER A 101 -3.13 16.46 -0.67
CA SER A 101 -1.96 15.60 -0.91
C SER A 101 -1.03 15.39 0.29
N ASP A 102 -1.20 16.17 1.36
CA ASP A 102 -0.35 16.11 2.55
C ASP A 102 -0.70 14.93 3.46
N GLU A 103 -1.88 14.32 3.27
CA GLU A 103 -2.36 13.18 4.05
C GLU A 103 -2.85 12.07 3.12
N SER A 104 -2.45 10.84 3.42
CA SER A 104 -2.94 9.66 2.69
C SER A 104 -4.30 9.26 3.23
N ASP A 105 -5.29 9.18 2.33
CA ASP A 105 -6.59 8.60 2.65
C ASP A 105 -6.43 7.14 3.10
N SER A 106 -5.60 6.39 2.38
CA SER A 106 -5.27 5.01 2.72
C SER A 106 -3.79 4.71 2.44
N VAL A 107 -3.20 3.86 3.27
CA VAL A 107 -1.82 3.38 3.12
C VAL A 107 -1.80 1.87 3.31
N ILE A 108 -1.04 1.17 2.46
CA ILE A 108 -0.83 -0.27 2.57
C ILE A 108 0.60 -0.64 2.22
N ARG A 109 1.15 -1.67 2.86
CA ARG A 109 2.49 -2.16 2.55
C ARG A 109 2.50 -3.07 1.33
N LEU A 110 3.53 -2.89 0.50
CA LEU A 110 3.84 -3.79 -0.60
C LEU A 110 4.88 -4.84 -0.18
N ILE A 111 4.74 -6.05 -0.73
CA ILE A 111 5.66 -7.17 -0.61
C ILE A 111 6.35 -7.35 -1.95
N SER A 112 7.65 -7.06 -1.98
CA SER A 112 8.47 -7.26 -3.17
C SER A 112 8.67 -8.75 -3.46
N PRO A 113 8.74 -9.15 -4.75
CA PRO A 113 9.26 -10.46 -5.12
C PRO A 113 10.71 -10.64 -4.65
N GLU A 114 11.16 -11.88 -4.53
CA GLU A 114 12.53 -12.17 -4.08
C GLU A 114 13.57 -11.61 -5.06
N GLY A 115 14.54 -10.85 -4.55
CA GLY A 115 15.61 -10.23 -5.35
C GLY A 115 15.22 -8.93 -6.06
N GLU A 116 13.95 -8.52 -6.00
CA GLU A 116 13.46 -7.27 -6.57
C GLU A 116 13.64 -6.10 -5.60
N SER A 117 13.84 -4.91 -6.16
CA SER A 117 13.93 -3.66 -5.38
C SER A 117 13.03 -2.58 -5.95
N PHE A 118 12.64 -1.60 -5.12
CA PHE A 118 11.81 -0.48 -5.53
C PHE A 118 12.40 0.25 -6.72
N ASP A 119 13.73 0.36 -6.81
CA ASP A 119 14.41 1.16 -7.84
C ASP A 119 14.45 0.44 -9.19
N THR A 120 14.40 -0.90 -9.20
CA THR A 120 14.60 -1.74 -10.39
C THR A 120 13.37 -2.51 -10.83
N SER A 121 12.32 -2.54 -10.01
CA SER A 121 11.13 -3.35 -10.21
C SER A 121 9.90 -2.48 -10.48
N ASP A 122 8.94 -3.04 -11.21
CA ASP A 122 7.61 -2.47 -11.32
C ASP A 122 6.80 -2.82 -10.07
N THR A 123 6.51 -1.83 -9.23
CA THR A 123 5.79 -2.03 -7.97
C THR A 123 4.30 -2.35 -8.17
N ARG A 124 3.77 -2.18 -9.39
CA ARG A 124 2.38 -2.55 -9.73
C ARG A 124 2.12 -4.05 -9.59
N ILE A 125 3.15 -4.88 -9.77
CA ILE A 125 3.04 -6.35 -9.67
C ILE A 125 3.34 -6.88 -8.26
N TRP A 126 3.70 -6.00 -7.32
CA TRP A 126 4.03 -6.41 -5.96
C TRP A 126 2.76 -6.80 -5.20
N SER A 127 2.90 -7.79 -4.31
CA SER A 127 1.76 -8.27 -3.51
C SER A 127 1.45 -7.29 -2.38
N ILE A 128 0.21 -7.33 -1.87
CA ILE A 128 -0.26 -6.44 -0.80
C ILE A 128 -0.25 -7.17 0.55
N ASP A 129 0.28 -6.52 1.60
CA ASP A 129 0.24 -7.03 2.97
C ASP A 129 -0.93 -6.45 3.78
N HIS A 130 -2.07 -7.14 3.73
CA HIS A 130 -3.27 -6.77 4.52
C HIS A 130 -3.16 -7.04 6.03
N TYR A 131 -2.07 -7.64 6.52
CA TYR A 131 -1.82 -7.71 7.96
C TYR A 131 -1.12 -6.47 8.49
N ASP A 132 -0.51 -5.68 7.61
CA ASP A 132 0.37 -4.59 8.01
C ASP A 132 -0.35 -3.24 8.08
N ILE A 133 -0.83 -2.91 9.27
CA ILE A 133 -1.60 -1.68 9.50
C ILE A 133 -0.67 -0.55 9.89
N ARG A 134 -0.57 0.46 9.02
CA ARG A 134 0.29 1.65 9.19
C ARG A 134 -0.45 2.88 9.68
N SER A 135 -1.73 3.01 9.37
CA SER A 135 -2.56 4.11 9.86
C SER A 135 -2.95 3.86 11.33
N GLU A 136 -2.57 4.77 12.23
CA GLU A 136 -2.95 4.74 13.64
C GLU A 136 -4.49 4.76 13.81
N ASN A 137 -5.18 5.53 12.96
CA ASN A 137 -6.64 5.62 12.96
C ASN A 137 -7.28 4.26 12.64
N VAL A 138 -6.81 3.60 11.58
CA VAL A 138 -7.29 2.26 11.18
C VAL A 138 -6.96 1.22 12.25
N ALA A 139 -5.77 1.29 12.86
CA ALA A 139 -5.39 0.39 13.94
C ALA A 139 -6.33 0.54 15.16
N GLY A 140 -6.64 1.77 15.55
CA GLY A 140 -7.60 2.04 16.62
C GLY A 140 -8.99 1.47 16.31
N MET A 141 -9.49 1.68 15.09
CA MET A 141 -10.76 1.12 14.63
C MET A 141 -10.78 -0.41 14.63
N LEU A 142 -9.68 -1.07 14.22
CA LEU A 142 -9.57 -2.53 14.23
C LEU A 142 -9.57 -3.11 15.64
N VAL A 143 -8.92 -2.43 16.59
CA VAL A 143 -8.77 -2.92 17.97
C VAL A 143 -10.05 -2.69 18.79
N ALA A 144 -10.78 -1.60 18.54
CA ALA A 144 -11.93 -1.20 19.35
C ALA A 144 -13.03 -2.28 19.51
N PRO A 145 -13.48 -3.01 18.45
CA PRO A 145 -14.47 -4.06 18.58
C PRO A 145 -14.08 -5.19 19.54
N PHE A 146 -12.78 -5.51 19.63
CA PHE A 146 -12.27 -6.53 20.54
C PHE A 146 -12.22 -6.02 21.97
N LEU A 147 -11.74 -4.79 22.17
CA LEU A 147 -11.71 -4.16 23.51
C LEU A 147 -13.11 -4.01 24.09
N LEU A 148 -14.10 -3.67 23.26
CA LEU A 148 -15.49 -3.51 23.65
C LEU A 148 -16.27 -4.84 23.68
N SER A 149 -15.59 -5.99 23.51
CA SER A 149 -16.20 -7.33 23.48
C SER A 149 -17.30 -7.51 22.42
N SER A 150 -17.34 -6.65 21.41
CA SER A 150 -18.24 -6.78 20.25
C SER A 150 -17.78 -7.90 19.32
N LEU A 151 -16.46 -8.09 19.22
CA LEU A 151 -15.81 -9.25 18.60
C LEU A 151 -14.94 -9.98 19.63
N SER A 152 -14.88 -11.31 19.53
CA SER A 152 -14.01 -12.16 20.33
C SER A 152 -12.66 -12.38 19.66
N LEU A 153 -11.61 -12.57 20.46
CA LEU A 153 -10.26 -12.90 19.97
C LEU A 153 -10.15 -14.36 19.51
N ASP A 154 -10.98 -15.27 20.03
CA ASP A 154 -10.89 -16.72 19.82
C ASP A 154 -11.52 -17.23 18.51
N LEU A 155 -11.68 -16.36 17.51
CA LEU A 155 -12.23 -16.63 16.17
C LEU A 155 -13.68 -17.16 16.15
N GLN A 156 -14.40 -17.17 17.28
CA GLN A 156 -15.80 -17.59 17.39
C GLN A 156 -16.80 -16.48 17.01
N ASN A 157 -16.47 -15.64 16.03
CA ASN A 157 -17.33 -14.54 15.59
C ASN A 157 -18.35 -14.94 14.52
N ILE A 158 -18.78 -16.21 14.52
CA ILE A 158 -19.76 -16.73 13.56
C ILE A 158 -21.08 -15.99 13.74
N GLY A 159 -21.63 -15.45 12.64
CA GLY A 159 -22.87 -14.69 12.64
C GLY A 159 -22.74 -13.24 13.13
N ARG A 160 -21.53 -12.78 13.46
CA ARG A 160 -21.27 -11.36 13.71
C ARG A 160 -21.15 -10.60 12.40
N THR A 161 -21.70 -9.40 12.37
CA THR A 161 -21.68 -8.51 11.21
C THR A 161 -20.96 -7.21 11.53
N VAL A 162 -20.28 -6.66 10.54
CA VAL A 162 -19.66 -5.33 10.60
C VAL A 162 -20.11 -4.54 9.37
N LEU A 163 -20.58 -3.32 9.59
CA LEU A 163 -20.86 -2.35 8.55
C LEU A 163 -19.76 -1.29 8.56
N GLU A 164 -19.09 -1.12 7.43
CA GLU A 164 -18.12 -0.07 7.15
C GLU A 164 -18.74 0.92 6.15
N ILE A 165 -18.67 2.21 6.45
CA ILE A 165 -19.09 3.28 5.53
C ILE A 165 -17.83 4.01 5.06
N GLY A 166 -17.58 3.98 3.75
CA GLY A 166 -16.33 4.42 3.13
C GLY A 166 -15.32 3.27 3.01
N LEU A 167 -14.92 2.95 1.79
CA LEU A 167 -13.95 1.89 1.50
C LEU A 167 -12.51 2.39 1.57
N GLY A 168 -12.25 3.57 0.99
CA GLY A 168 -10.88 4.03 0.73
C GLY A 168 -10.07 2.98 -0.06
N GLY A 169 -8.86 2.66 0.41
CA GLY A 169 -8.04 1.55 -0.09
C GLY A 169 -8.38 0.18 0.52
N GLY A 170 -9.38 0.10 1.41
CA GLY A 170 -9.84 -1.14 2.04
C GLY A 170 -8.97 -1.68 3.18
N SER A 171 -8.02 -0.89 3.70
CA SER A 171 -7.07 -1.33 4.74
C SER A 171 -7.78 -1.87 6.00
N PHE A 172 -8.90 -1.28 6.42
CA PHE A 172 -9.65 -1.76 7.57
C PHE A 172 -10.35 -3.10 7.28
N SER A 173 -11.26 -3.14 6.31
CA SER A 173 -12.08 -4.34 6.11
C SER A 173 -11.29 -5.53 5.59
N MET A 174 -10.26 -5.33 4.77
CA MET A 174 -9.41 -6.44 4.34
C MET A 174 -8.58 -7.01 5.48
N ALA A 175 -8.04 -6.16 6.35
CA ALA A 175 -7.33 -6.62 7.55
C ALA A 175 -8.26 -7.38 8.50
N LEU A 176 -9.45 -6.83 8.76
CA LEU A 176 -10.44 -7.52 9.59
C LEU A 176 -10.86 -8.85 8.97
N HIS A 177 -11.06 -8.91 7.65
CA HIS A 177 -11.38 -10.15 6.95
C HIS A 177 -10.27 -11.20 7.08
N LYS A 178 -9.00 -10.78 7.05
CA LYS A 178 -7.85 -11.66 7.23
C LYS A 178 -7.70 -12.16 8.67
N ILE A 179 -7.98 -11.31 9.66
CA ILE A 179 -7.85 -11.63 11.09
C ILE A 179 -9.07 -12.44 11.58
N GLN A 180 -10.26 -12.13 11.09
CA GLN A 180 -11.54 -12.74 11.48
C GLN A 180 -12.36 -13.17 10.25
N PRO A 181 -11.98 -14.26 9.54
CA PRO A 181 -12.62 -14.66 8.28
C PRO A 181 -14.11 -15.00 8.38
N ASN A 182 -14.61 -15.26 9.59
CA ASN A 182 -16.01 -15.62 9.86
C ASN A 182 -16.93 -14.42 10.13
N VAL A 183 -16.37 -13.22 10.32
CA VAL A 183 -17.15 -11.99 10.47
C VAL A 183 -17.68 -11.60 9.09
N ASN A 184 -18.98 -11.34 8.99
CA ASN A 184 -19.58 -10.86 7.76
C ASN A 184 -19.45 -9.33 7.65
N ILE A 185 -18.62 -8.87 6.73
CA ILE A 185 -18.29 -7.45 6.55
C ILE A 185 -19.04 -6.92 5.33
N THR A 186 -19.82 -5.85 5.53
CA THR A 186 -20.43 -5.08 4.45
C THR A 186 -19.80 -3.70 4.42
N VAL A 187 -19.21 -3.34 3.29
CA VAL A 187 -18.63 -2.03 3.03
C VAL A 187 -19.55 -1.27 2.08
N VAL A 188 -19.90 -0.04 2.43
CA VAL A 188 -20.69 0.84 1.57
C VAL A 188 -19.79 1.97 1.08
N GLU A 189 -19.56 2.02 -0.22
CA GLU A 189 -18.73 3.02 -0.87
C GLU A 189 -19.58 3.88 -1.80
N ILE A 190 -19.45 5.21 -1.71
CA ILE A 190 -20.24 6.12 -2.53
C ILE A 190 -19.72 6.20 -3.96
N ASP A 191 -18.40 6.10 -4.15
CA ASP A 191 -17.74 6.33 -5.42
C ASP A 191 -17.26 5.03 -6.09
N PRO A 192 -17.81 4.64 -7.26
CA PRO A 192 -17.35 3.46 -7.98
C PRO A 192 -15.89 3.54 -8.44
N VAL A 193 -15.31 4.73 -8.56
CA VAL A 193 -13.89 4.90 -8.89
C VAL A 193 -13.00 4.46 -7.73
N VAL A 194 -13.39 4.75 -6.48
CA VAL A 194 -12.67 4.28 -5.29
C VAL A 194 -12.67 2.75 -5.23
N LEU A 195 -13.82 2.11 -5.49
CA LEU A 195 -13.89 0.65 -5.60
C LEU A 195 -12.94 0.10 -6.68
N SER A 196 -12.90 0.72 -7.85
CA SER A 196 -12.03 0.30 -8.95
C SER A 196 -10.55 0.38 -8.54
N ILE A 197 -10.15 1.50 -7.91
CA ILE A 197 -8.79 1.69 -7.38
C ILE A 197 -8.46 0.64 -6.33
N ALA A 198 -9.35 0.41 -5.38
CA ALA A 198 -9.14 -0.50 -4.27
C ALA A 198 -8.95 -1.95 -4.75
N GLN A 199 -9.73 -2.37 -5.75
CA GLN A 199 -9.60 -3.70 -6.35
C GLN A 199 -8.32 -3.85 -7.18
N GLU A 200 -8.01 -2.87 -8.02
CA GLU A 200 -6.87 -2.95 -8.94
C GLU A 200 -5.53 -2.78 -8.22
N TRP A 201 -5.45 -1.85 -7.27
CA TRP A 201 -4.18 -1.42 -6.69
C TRP A 201 -4.01 -1.77 -5.22
N PHE A 202 -5.08 -2.03 -4.46
CA PHE A 202 -4.99 -2.35 -3.03
C PHE A 202 -5.35 -3.80 -2.71
N GLY A 203 -5.63 -4.62 -3.73
CA GLY A 203 -5.94 -6.04 -3.55
C GLY A 203 -7.20 -6.26 -2.72
N VAL A 204 -8.16 -5.33 -2.78
CA VAL A 204 -9.48 -5.51 -2.19
C VAL A 204 -10.27 -6.52 -3.00
N THR A 205 -10.92 -7.47 -2.33
CA THR A 205 -11.67 -8.53 -3.01
C THR A 205 -12.98 -8.82 -2.30
N ASN A 206 -14.08 -8.95 -3.05
CA ASN A 206 -15.31 -9.52 -2.53
C ASN A 206 -15.12 -11.01 -2.22
N SER A 207 -15.75 -11.49 -1.15
CA SER A 207 -15.76 -12.89 -0.74
C SER A 207 -17.13 -13.29 -0.18
N ARG A 208 -17.24 -14.48 0.43
CA ARG A 208 -18.48 -14.92 1.09
C ARG A 208 -18.84 -14.06 2.30
N ASN A 209 -17.84 -13.51 3.00
CA ASN A 209 -18.02 -12.78 4.25
C ASN A 209 -17.42 -11.35 4.17
N HIS A 210 -17.15 -10.87 2.95
CA HIS A 210 -16.70 -9.51 2.70
C HIS A 210 -17.39 -9.04 1.41
N HIS A 211 -18.19 -8.00 1.53
CA HIS A 211 -19.05 -7.51 0.45
C HIS A 211 -18.94 -6.02 0.34
N ILE A 212 -18.86 -5.52 -0.89
CA ILE A 212 -18.83 -4.09 -1.17
C ILE A 212 -20.08 -3.72 -1.95
N ILE A 213 -20.75 -2.66 -1.51
CA ILE A 213 -21.97 -2.12 -2.08
C ILE A 213 -21.67 -0.68 -2.50
N ILE A 214 -21.99 -0.34 -3.76
CA ILE A 214 -21.95 1.04 -4.23
C ILE A 214 -23.28 1.71 -3.87
N ASP A 215 -23.27 2.57 -2.87
CA ASP A 215 -24.44 3.33 -2.41
C ASP A 215 -23.99 4.53 -1.55
N ASP A 216 -24.89 5.49 -1.38
CA ASP A 216 -24.71 6.53 -0.35
C ASP A 216 -24.92 5.91 1.04
N GLY A 217 -23.91 6.04 1.91
CA GLY A 217 -23.96 5.43 3.24
C GLY A 217 -25.13 5.91 4.12
N LEU A 218 -25.57 7.16 3.98
CA LEU A 218 -26.72 7.68 4.73
C LEU A 218 -28.03 7.07 4.22
N ASN A 219 -28.17 6.93 2.90
CA ASN A 219 -29.32 6.28 2.28
C ASN A 219 -29.35 4.79 2.64
N PHE A 220 -28.22 4.08 2.54
CA PHE A 220 -28.10 2.69 2.93
C PHE A 220 -28.58 2.45 4.38
N ILE A 221 -28.14 3.31 5.32
CA ILE A 221 -28.57 3.23 6.72
C ILE A 221 -30.08 3.46 6.84
N LYS A 222 -30.64 4.50 6.22
CA LYS A 222 -32.09 4.79 6.26
C LYS A 222 -32.92 3.62 5.73
N ASP A 223 -32.50 3.04 4.61
CA ASP A 223 -33.20 1.94 3.97
C ASP A 223 -33.13 0.65 4.80
N SER A 224 -32.01 0.41 5.48
CA SER A 224 -31.84 -0.76 6.37
C SER A 224 -32.83 -0.77 7.53
N VAL A 225 -33.21 0.42 8.04
CA VAL A 225 -34.22 0.57 9.10
C VAL A 225 -35.61 0.23 8.57
N THR A 226 -35.93 0.61 7.33
CA THR A 226 -37.25 0.36 6.74
C THR A 226 -37.48 -1.08 6.29
N LYS A 227 -36.42 -1.82 5.92
CA LYS A 227 -36.52 -3.24 5.51
C LYS A 227 -36.58 -4.23 6.69
N SER A 228 -36.32 -3.74 7.92
CA SER A 228 -36.33 -4.55 9.14
C SER A 228 -37.63 -4.38 9.97
N MET A 229 -38.61 -3.64 9.46
CA MET A 229 -40.00 -3.54 9.96
C MET A 229 -40.95 -4.25 8.99
#